data_AF-A0A7J6UQ99-F1
#
_entry.id   AF-A0A7J6UQ99-F1
#
_cell.length_a   1.000
_cell.length_b   1.000
_cell.length_c   1.000
_cell.angle_alpha   90.00
_cell.angle_beta   90.00
_cell.angle_gamma   90.00
#
_symmetry.space_group_name_H-M   'P 1'
#
loop_
_entity.id
_entity.type
_entity.pdbx_description
1 polymer ?
#
loop_
_entity_poly.entity_id
_entity_poly.type
_entity_poly.pdbx_seq_one_letter_code
_entity_poly.pdbx_strand_id
1 'polypeptide(L)'
;AVASPRDRVLWPGDSVGTLLYELNKLYFEAHVVALNLAFGAEKTGRIVTSTAAFNANMWLCLSYLLLGVLAGGYTVAEVKEKFDAYKKRFGHDFGDDDDHRMAVFDENLHYIESENAKGLSYTLKIGPFAHLTNAEFGETMFGESPRFSSQRPLGTAANMEESSGSIEELPKSVNYVTKGWVTDVKDQMNC
;
A
#
# COMPACT_ATOMS: atom_id res chain seq x y z
N ALA A 1 -17.76 -16.63 20.03
CA ALA A 1 -18.00 -17.02 18.62
C ALA A 1 -16.65 -17.18 17.97
N VAL A 2 -16.28 -18.41 17.61
CA VAL A 2 -14.97 -18.74 17.01
C VAL A 2 -14.98 -18.22 15.58
N ALA A 3 -14.14 -17.23 15.29
CA ALA A 3 -13.97 -16.68 13.95
C ALA A 3 -13.47 -17.80 13.02
N SER A 4 -14.16 -18.03 11.89
CA SER A 4 -13.73 -19.01 10.92
C SER A 4 -12.44 -18.54 10.24
N PRO A 5 -11.48 -19.43 9.97
CA PRO A 5 -10.25 -19.08 9.27
C PRO A 5 -10.58 -18.92 7.79
N ARG A 6 -11.02 -17.72 7.39
CA ARG A 6 -10.79 -17.29 6.02
C ARG A 6 -9.35 -16.83 5.98
N ASP A 7 -8.57 -17.50 5.16
CA ASP A 7 -7.15 -17.28 4.97
C ASP A 7 -6.86 -15.79 4.95
N ARG A 8 -6.30 -15.33 6.06
CA ARG A 8 -5.69 -14.03 6.20
C ARG A 8 -4.48 -14.10 5.26
N VAL A 9 -4.68 -13.74 3.99
CA VAL A 9 -3.57 -13.42 3.10
C VAL A 9 -2.92 -12.22 3.76
N LEU A 10 -1.96 -12.51 4.64
CA LEU A 10 -1.09 -11.55 5.27
C LEU A 10 -0.25 -10.98 4.14
N TRP A 11 -0.72 -9.88 3.56
CA TRP A 11 0.13 -9.06 2.71
C TRP A 11 1.28 -8.55 3.60
N PRO A 12 2.55 -8.61 3.16
CA PRO A 12 3.71 -8.34 4.03
C PRO A 12 3.79 -6.90 4.59
N GLY A 13 2.88 -6.01 4.19
CA GLY A 13 2.85 -4.59 4.57
C GLY A 13 2.73 -4.36 6.07
N ASP A 14 2.10 -5.26 6.83
CA ASP A 14 1.80 -5.01 8.24
C ASP A 14 3.02 -5.14 9.18
N SER A 15 4.10 -5.78 8.75
CA SER A 15 5.24 -6.04 9.65
C SER A 15 6.58 -5.52 9.15
N VAL A 16 6.93 -5.61 7.86
CA VAL A 16 8.30 -5.24 7.45
C VAL A 16 8.44 -3.72 7.25
N GLY A 17 7.42 -3.07 6.66
CA GLY A 17 7.39 -1.60 6.51
C GLY A 17 7.32 -0.90 7.85
N THR A 18 6.42 -1.35 8.73
CA THR A 18 6.29 -0.88 10.11
C THR A 18 7.57 -1.08 10.91
N LEU A 19 8.24 -2.23 10.79
CA LEU A 19 9.50 -2.48 11.49
C LEU A 19 10.64 -1.62 10.95
N LEU A 20 10.73 -1.40 9.63
CA LEU A 20 11.74 -0.50 9.05
C LEU A 20 11.48 0.95 9.45
N TYR A 21 10.23 1.39 9.46
CA TYR A 21 9.84 2.72 9.93
C TYR A 21 10.13 2.90 11.43
N GLU A 22 9.74 1.95 12.27
CA GLU A 22 10.01 1.99 13.72
C GLU A 22 11.51 1.89 14.03
N LEU A 23 12.30 1.11 13.27
CA LEU A 23 13.76 1.12 13.37
C LEU A 23 14.35 2.48 13.01
N ASN A 24 13.86 3.09 11.91
CA ASN A 24 14.35 4.39 11.45
C ASN A 24 13.96 5.51 12.43
N LYS A 25 12.76 5.44 13.00
CA LYS A 25 12.25 6.34 14.04
C LYS A 25 13.03 6.20 15.35
N LEU A 26 13.27 4.98 15.84
CA LEU A 26 14.10 4.72 17.01
C LEU A 26 15.54 5.21 16.82
N TYR A 27 16.08 5.06 15.61
CA TYR A 27 17.41 5.55 15.26
C TYR A 27 17.48 7.07 15.21
N PHE A 28 16.45 7.73 14.68
CA PHE A 28 16.32 9.18 14.66
C PHE A 28 16.18 9.77 16.07
N GLU A 29 15.30 9.21 16.90
CA GLU A 29 15.13 9.60 18.30
C GLU A 29 16.42 9.42 19.10
N ALA A 30 17.12 8.29 18.93
CA ALA A 30 18.42 8.07 19.56
C ALA A 30 19.47 9.10 19.12
N HIS A 31 19.45 9.51 17.84
CA HIS A 31 20.35 10.54 17.32
C HIS A 31 20.02 11.94 17.83
N VAL A 32 18.75 12.32 17.91
CA VAL A 32 18.32 13.61 18.46
C VAL A 32 18.70 13.70 19.94
N VAL A 33 18.55 12.62 20.70
CA VAL A 33 19.00 12.54 22.10
C VAL A 33 20.52 12.66 22.21
N ALA A 34 21.29 11.96 21.37
CA ALA A 34 22.76 12.06 21.36
C ALA A 34 23.25 13.47 21.00
N LEU A 35 22.58 14.13 20.05
CA LEU A 35 22.86 15.51 19.65
C LEU A 35 22.54 16.49 20.80
N ASN A 36 21.39 16.34 21.45
CA ASN A 36 20.99 17.15 22.60
C ASN A 36 21.92 16.96 23.81
N LEU A 37 22.43 15.75 24.06
CA LEU A 37 23.44 15.49 25.09
C LEU A 37 24.79 16.12 24.75
N ALA A 38 25.19 16.09 23.47
CA ALA A 38 26.41 16.75 23.00
C ALA A 38 26.35 18.28 23.16
N PHE A 39 25.22 18.92 22.83
CA PHE A 39 24.99 20.35 23.05
C PHE A 39 24.71 20.71 24.53
N GLY A 40 24.15 19.78 25.31
CA GLY A 40 23.92 19.95 26.75
C GLY A 40 25.22 19.99 27.56
N ALA A 41 26.23 19.21 27.16
CA ALA A 41 27.56 19.23 27.76
C ALA A 41 28.28 20.59 27.60
N GLU A 42 27.99 21.33 26.54
CA GLU A 42 28.57 22.64 26.23
C GLU A 42 28.20 23.72 27.27
N LYS A 43 27.01 23.62 27.89
CA LYS A 43 26.56 24.54 28.95
C LYS A 43 27.30 24.39 30.28
N THR A 44 28.10 23.33 30.46
CA THR A 44 28.86 23.07 31.70
C THR A 44 30.34 23.47 31.63
N GLY A 45 30.74 24.22 30.60
CA GLY A 45 32.09 24.82 30.52
C GLY A 45 33.22 23.83 30.26
N ARG A 46 32.92 22.56 29.98
CA ARG A 46 33.91 21.57 29.54
C ARG A 46 33.93 21.55 28.01
N ILE A 47 34.67 22.48 27.42
CA ILE A 47 34.96 22.49 25.99
C ILE A 47 35.86 21.28 25.69
N VAL A 48 35.26 20.15 25.29
CA VAL A 48 35.95 19.13 24.50
C VAL A 48 35.44 19.24 23.07
N THR A 49 35.59 20.42 22.46
CA THR A 49 35.43 20.57 21.01
C THR A 49 36.73 20.12 20.36
N SER A 50 36.97 18.82 20.35
CA SER A 50 37.86 18.26 19.34
C SER A 50 37.14 18.44 18.01
N THR A 51 37.70 19.26 17.12
CA THR A 51 37.26 19.44 15.73
C THR A 51 37.06 18.11 14.98
N ALA A 52 37.61 17.01 15.49
CA ALA A 52 37.37 15.66 15.00
C ALA A 52 35.94 15.16 15.21
N ALA A 53 35.23 15.55 16.27
CA ALA A 53 33.89 15.05 16.58
C ALA A 53 32.80 15.66 15.68
N PHE A 54 32.92 16.96 15.36
CA PHE A 54 32.04 17.62 14.38
C PHE A 54 32.23 17.04 12.97
N ASN A 55 33.48 16.78 12.58
CA ASN A 55 33.78 16.15 11.31
C ASN A 55 33.20 14.73 11.25
N ALA A 56 33.47 13.87 12.25
CA ALA A 56 32.97 12.50 12.25
C ALA A 56 31.44 12.40 12.15
N ASN A 57 30.70 13.25 12.86
CA ASN A 57 29.23 13.28 12.79
C ASN A 57 28.73 13.75 11.41
N MET A 58 29.41 14.70 10.78
CA MET A 58 29.10 15.13 9.43
C MET A 58 29.36 14.03 8.40
N TRP A 59 30.48 13.30 8.52
CA TRP A 59 30.79 12.16 7.66
C TRP A 59 29.82 10.99 7.86
N LEU A 60 29.27 10.78 9.07
CA LEU A 60 28.21 9.82 9.35
C LEU A 60 26.85 10.23 8.77
N CYS A 61 26.49 11.52 8.84
CA CYS A 61 25.28 12.03 8.17
C CYS A 61 25.39 11.93 6.65
N LEU A 62 26.56 12.23 6.09
CA LEU A 62 26.83 12.12 4.66
C LEU A 62 26.85 10.67 4.19
N SER A 63 27.39 9.74 4.98
CA SER A 63 27.35 8.31 4.64
C SER A 63 25.93 7.74 4.69
N TYR A 64 25.08 8.22 5.61
CA TYR A 64 23.68 7.81 5.69
C TYR A 64 22.84 8.38 4.55
N LEU A 65 23.06 9.65 4.17
CA LEU A 65 22.46 10.24 2.96
C LEU A 65 22.86 9.46 1.70
N LEU A 66 24.13 9.06 1.60
CA LEU A 66 24.62 8.25 0.49
C LEU A 66 24.01 6.83 0.47
N LEU A 67 23.79 6.23 1.65
CA LEU A 67 23.16 4.92 1.79
C LEU A 67 21.67 4.96 1.40
N GLY A 68 20.96 6.02 1.78
CA GLY A 68 19.55 6.24 1.39
C GLY A 68 19.37 6.37 -0.12
N VAL A 69 20.30 7.06 -0.81
CA VAL A 69 20.31 7.17 -2.28
C VAL A 69 20.57 5.82 -2.96
N LEU A 70 21.39 4.95 -2.37
CA LEU A 70 21.70 3.63 -2.93
C LEU A 70 20.55 2.61 -2.77
N ALA A 71 19.63 2.83 -1.84
CA ALA A 71 18.51 1.93 -1.60
C ALA A 71 17.38 2.05 -2.64
N GLY A 72 17.47 2.98 -3.60
CA GLY A 72 16.43 3.18 -4.62
C GLY A 72 15.08 3.63 -4.05
N GLY A 73 15.08 4.19 -2.84
CA GLY A 73 13.90 4.77 -2.20
C GLY A 73 13.55 6.13 -2.81
N TYR A 74 12.27 6.48 -2.82
CA TYR A 74 11.85 7.83 -3.19
C TYR A 74 12.21 8.83 -2.10
N THR A 75 12.63 10.02 -2.51
CA THR A 75 12.71 11.16 -1.61
C THR A 75 11.30 11.66 -1.27
N VAL A 76 11.11 12.24 -0.09
CA VAL A 76 9.82 12.84 0.31
C VAL A 76 9.29 13.83 -0.72
N ALA A 77 10.18 14.57 -1.40
CA ALA A 77 9.81 15.49 -2.46
C ALA A 77 9.23 14.79 -3.70
N GLU A 78 9.82 13.66 -4.12
CA GLU A 78 9.34 12.87 -5.25
C GLU A 78 8.01 12.17 -4.93
N VAL A 79 7.86 11.64 -3.71
CA VAL A 79 6.60 11.06 -3.24
C VAL A 79 5.50 12.12 -3.29
N LYS A 80 5.79 13.33 -2.78
CA LYS A 80 4.84 14.45 -2.79
C LYS A 80 4.42 14.83 -4.20
N GLU A 81 5.36 14.94 -5.14
CA GLU A 81 5.05 15.25 -6.54
C GLU A 81 4.11 14.20 -7.16
N LYS A 82 4.42 12.92 -6.95
CA LYS A 82 3.59 11.81 -7.44
C LYS A 82 2.21 11.80 -6.78
N PHE A 83 2.14 12.11 -5.48
CA PHE A 83 0.89 12.17 -4.74
C PHE A 83 0.01 13.33 -5.18
N ASP A 84 0.57 14.50 -5.44
CA ASP A 84 -0.17 15.65 -5.97
C ASP A 84 -0.69 15.36 -7.39
N ALA A 85 0.10 14.70 -8.24
CA ALA A 85 -0.34 14.24 -9.56
C ALA A 85 -1.46 13.18 -9.46
N TYR A 86 -1.36 12.28 -8.48
CA TYR A 86 -2.37 11.27 -8.17
C TYR A 86 -3.70 11.92 -7.73
N LYS A 87 -3.66 12.85 -6.78
CA LYS A 87 -4.84 13.61 -6.32
C LYS A 87 -5.53 14.31 -7.49
N LYS A 88 -4.77 14.98 -8.36
CA LYS A 88 -5.29 15.64 -9.55
C LYS A 88 -5.92 14.66 -10.55
N ARG A 89 -5.31 13.49 -10.74
CA ARG A 89 -5.79 12.48 -11.70
C ARG A 89 -7.12 11.85 -11.28
N PHE A 90 -7.29 11.59 -9.99
CA PHE A 90 -8.48 10.90 -9.46
C PHE A 90 -9.48 11.84 -8.76
N GLY A 91 -9.17 13.13 -8.65
CA GLY A 91 -10.05 14.13 -8.05
C GLY A 91 -10.12 14.04 -6.53
N HIS A 92 -9.04 13.62 -5.87
CA HIS A 92 -9.00 13.49 -4.41
C HIS A 92 -8.61 14.80 -3.72
N ASP A 93 -9.27 15.09 -2.60
CA ASP A 93 -8.92 16.15 -1.65
C ASP A 93 -9.07 15.58 -0.23
N PHE A 94 -7.95 15.42 0.48
CA PHE A 94 -7.91 14.78 1.79
C PHE A 94 -7.86 15.79 2.95
N GLY A 95 -7.74 17.09 2.67
CA GLY A 95 -7.67 18.14 3.70
C GLY A 95 -6.60 17.87 4.77
N ASP A 96 -7.02 17.78 6.03
CA ASP A 96 -6.12 17.57 7.17
C ASP A 96 -5.49 16.15 7.20
N ASP A 97 -6.04 15.19 6.45
CA ASP A 97 -5.55 13.80 6.38
C ASP A 97 -4.49 13.59 5.28
N ASP A 98 -4.10 14.65 4.56
CA ASP A 98 -3.21 14.57 3.38
C ASP A 98 -1.86 13.92 3.71
N ASP A 99 -1.27 14.23 4.87
CA ASP A 99 0.02 13.66 5.29
C ASP A 99 -0.08 12.15 5.56
N HIS A 100 -1.17 11.71 6.20
CA HIS A 100 -1.42 10.29 6.44
C HIS A 100 -1.66 9.55 5.12
N ARG A 101 -2.48 10.12 4.23
CA ARG A 101 -2.79 9.55 2.91
C ARG A 101 -1.57 9.51 2.00
N MET A 102 -0.67 10.48 2.10
CA MET A 102 0.60 10.48 1.39
C MET A 102 1.51 9.35 1.88
N ALA A 103 1.55 9.07 3.19
CA ALA A 103 2.32 7.96 3.74
C ALA A 103 1.80 6.59 3.24
N VAL A 104 0.48 6.38 3.26
CA VAL A 104 -0.14 5.15 2.72
C VAL A 104 0.12 5.02 1.21
N PHE A 105 0.06 6.14 0.48
CA PHE A 105 0.37 6.17 -0.95
C PHE A 105 1.82 5.78 -1.24
N ASP A 106 2.77 6.24 -0.43
CA ASP A 106 4.19 5.88 -0.57
C ASP A 106 4.43 4.38 -0.37
N GLU A 107 3.84 3.81 0.68
CA GLU A 107 3.89 2.37 0.95
C GLU A 107 3.34 1.55 -0.23
N ASN A 108 2.19 1.99 -0.78
CA ASN A 108 1.58 1.35 -1.95
C ASN A 108 2.41 1.51 -3.22
N LEU A 109 3.10 2.65 -3.40
CA LEU A 109 4.01 2.87 -4.52
C LEU A 109 5.20 1.90 -4.47
N HIS A 110 5.83 1.78 -3.31
CA HIS A 110 6.90 0.81 -3.08
C HIS A 110 6.43 -0.62 -3.29
N TYR A 111 5.22 -0.95 -2.83
CA TYR A 111 4.63 -2.25 -3.05
C TYR A 111 4.46 -2.56 -4.55
N ILE A 112 3.88 -1.63 -5.32
CA ILE A 112 3.70 -1.76 -6.78
C ILE A 112 5.03 -2.06 -7.49
N GLU A 113 6.09 -1.35 -7.15
CA GLU A 113 7.41 -1.52 -7.77
C GLU A 113 8.04 -2.86 -7.40
N SER A 114 7.97 -3.23 -6.12
CA SER A 114 8.49 -4.51 -5.64
C SER A 114 7.77 -5.71 -6.28
N GLU A 115 6.45 -5.63 -6.50
CA GLU A 115 5.67 -6.69 -7.12
C GLU A 115 5.96 -6.77 -8.63
N ASN A 116 6.03 -5.63 -9.31
CA ASN A 116 6.35 -5.56 -10.73
C ASN A 116 7.77 -6.05 -11.05
N ALA A 117 8.73 -5.84 -10.14
CA ALA A 117 10.10 -6.34 -10.27
C ALA A 117 10.18 -7.88 -10.29
N LYS A 118 9.16 -8.59 -9.80
CA LYS A 118 9.11 -10.06 -9.81
C LYS A 118 8.86 -10.65 -11.20
N GLY A 119 8.45 -9.84 -12.18
CA GLY A 119 8.21 -10.31 -13.56
C GLY A 119 7.04 -11.29 -13.68
N LEU A 120 5.99 -11.09 -12.90
CA LEU A 120 4.79 -11.93 -12.91
C LEU A 120 3.98 -11.75 -14.20
N SER A 121 3.00 -12.63 -14.43
CA SER A 121 2.06 -12.54 -15.56
C SER A 121 1.12 -11.33 -15.49
N TYR A 122 1.15 -10.58 -14.40
CA TYR A 122 0.38 -9.36 -14.18
C TYR A 122 1.29 -8.25 -13.67
N THR A 123 0.82 -7.01 -13.86
CA THR A 123 1.51 -5.81 -13.35
C THR A 123 0.55 -4.98 -12.53
N LEU A 124 1.04 -4.42 -11.43
CA LEU A 124 0.33 -3.43 -10.64
C LEU A 124 0.59 -2.02 -11.16
N LYS A 125 -0.38 -1.14 -10.98
CA LYS A 125 -0.30 0.29 -11.33
C LYS A 125 -1.03 1.12 -10.29
N ILE A 126 -0.66 2.39 -10.19
CA ILE A 126 -1.37 3.37 -9.35
C ILE A 126 -2.81 3.49 -9.86
N GLY A 127 -3.74 2.98 -9.05
CA GLY A 127 -5.19 3.06 -9.24
C GLY A 127 -5.85 4.06 -8.29
N PRO A 128 -7.18 4.25 -8.37
CA PRO A 128 -7.92 5.23 -7.57
C PRO A 128 -7.85 4.98 -6.05
N PHE A 129 -7.47 3.77 -5.63
CA PHE A 129 -7.42 3.34 -4.23
C PHE A 129 -6.01 3.35 -3.62
N ALA A 130 -5.03 3.96 -4.29
CA ALA A 130 -3.65 3.98 -3.80
C ALA A 130 -3.45 4.72 -2.47
N HIS A 131 -4.42 5.52 -2.01
CA HIS A 131 -4.42 6.20 -0.71
C HIS A 131 -5.01 5.37 0.44
N LEU A 132 -5.53 4.17 0.14
CA LEU A 132 -6.16 3.29 1.12
C LEU A 132 -5.21 2.15 1.50
N THR A 133 -5.25 1.80 2.78
CA THR A 133 -4.70 0.53 3.26
C THR A 133 -5.60 -0.63 2.82
N ASN A 134 -5.09 -1.86 2.87
CA ASN A 134 -5.89 -3.04 2.55
C ASN A 134 -7.10 -3.22 3.48
N ALA A 135 -6.96 -2.85 4.75
CA ALA A 135 -8.05 -2.89 5.72
C ALA A 135 -9.14 -1.89 5.34
N GLU A 136 -8.77 -0.63 5.09
CA GLU A 136 -9.73 0.40 4.67
C GLU A 136 -10.39 0.07 3.32
N PHE A 137 -9.62 -0.45 2.36
CA PHE A 137 -10.15 -0.90 1.07
C PHE A 137 -11.15 -2.04 1.27
N GLY A 138 -10.84 -3.00 2.14
CA GLY A 138 -11.75 -4.10 2.47
C GLY A 138 -13.02 -3.64 3.17
N GLU A 139 -12.93 -2.64 4.05
CA GLU A 139 -14.10 -2.10 4.76
C GLU A 139 -15.02 -1.25 3.87
N THR A 140 -14.46 -0.55 2.87
CA THR A 140 -15.21 0.40 2.03
C THR A 140 -15.65 -0.17 0.69
N MET A 141 -14.91 -1.14 0.15
CA MET A 141 -15.14 -1.65 -1.22
C MET A 141 -15.67 -3.09 -1.25
N PHE A 142 -15.50 -3.87 -0.17
CA PHE A 142 -16.13 -5.18 -0.09
C PHE A 142 -17.53 -5.00 0.48
N GLY A 143 -18.52 -4.98 -0.40
CA GLY A 143 -19.93 -5.01 0.02
C GLY A 143 -20.24 -6.22 0.90
N GLU A 144 -21.41 -6.22 1.55
CA GLU A 144 -21.80 -7.36 2.37
C GLU A 144 -21.84 -8.66 1.54
N SER A 145 -21.04 -9.65 1.94
CA SER A 145 -21.24 -11.02 1.48
C SER A 145 -22.69 -11.37 1.78
N PRO A 146 -23.50 -11.80 0.79
CA PRO A 146 -24.80 -12.35 1.07
C PRO A 146 -24.60 -13.41 2.15
N ARG A 147 -25.31 -13.30 3.27
CA ARG A 147 -25.53 -14.47 4.12
C ARG A 147 -26.34 -15.41 3.24
N PHE A 148 -25.65 -16.24 2.47
CA PHE A 148 -26.27 -17.39 1.85
C PHE A 148 -26.72 -18.26 3.02
N SER A 149 -27.95 -18.03 3.50
CA SER A 149 -28.65 -19.14 4.10
C SER A 149 -28.64 -20.20 3.00
N SER A 150 -28.18 -21.39 3.32
CA SER A 150 -28.32 -22.59 2.50
C SER A 150 -29.80 -22.96 2.21
N GLN A 151 -30.73 -22.01 2.44
CA GLN A 151 -32.17 -22.15 2.44
C GLN A 151 -32.84 -21.25 1.41
N ARG A 152 -32.11 -20.54 0.52
CA ARG A 152 -32.75 -20.09 -0.72
C ARG A 152 -32.93 -21.34 -1.58
N PRO A 153 -34.16 -21.80 -1.85
CA PRO A 153 -34.35 -22.82 -2.86
C PRO A 153 -33.91 -22.18 -4.17
N LEU A 154 -32.70 -22.49 -4.63
CA LEU A 154 -32.43 -22.52 -6.06
C LEU A 154 -33.58 -23.34 -6.65
N GLY A 155 -34.24 -22.79 -7.68
CA GLY A 155 -35.53 -23.27 -8.17
C GLY A 155 -35.66 -24.78 -8.13
N THR A 156 -36.84 -25.26 -7.72
CA THR A 156 -37.19 -26.69 -7.74
C THR A 156 -36.70 -27.33 -9.04
N ALA A 157 -36.28 -28.60 -9.02
CA ALA A 157 -35.77 -29.34 -10.19
C ALA A 157 -36.65 -29.21 -11.46
N ALA A 158 -37.91 -28.81 -11.31
CA ALA A 158 -38.81 -28.40 -12.39
C ALA A 158 -38.36 -27.17 -13.23
N ASN A 159 -37.39 -26.38 -12.75
CA ASN A 159 -36.88 -25.18 -13.43
C ASN A 159 -35.42 -25.33 -13.92
N MET A 160 -34.83 -26.52 -13.80
CA MET A 160 -33.50 -26.80 -14.35
C MET A 160 -33.68 -27.42 -15.74
N GLU A 161 -33.54 -26.60 -16.77
CA GLU A 161 -33.46 -27.10 -18.14
C GLU A 161 -32.07 -27.72 -18.34
N GLU A 162 -32.03 -29.04 -18.55
CA GLU A 162 -30.78 -29.76 -18.82
C GLU A 162 -30.28 -29.35 -20.22
N SER A 163 -29.14 -28.66 -20.27
CA SER A 163 -28.59 -28.22 -21.57
C SER A 163 -28.09 -29.44 -22.35
N SER A 164 -28.73 -29.76 -23.47
CA SER A 164 -28.43 -30.94 -24.30
C SER A 164 -27.19 -30.79 -25.21
N GLY A 165 -26.17 -30.04 -24.79
CA GLY A 165 -24.99 -29.76 -25.59
C GLY A 165 -23.83 -30.74 -25.35
N SER A 166 -23.07 -31.07 -26.39
CA SER A 166 -21.81 -31.81 -26.25
C SER A 166 -20.68 -30.87 -25.81
N ILE A 167 -19.81 -31.32 -24.90
CA ILE A 167 -18.64 -30.54 -24.45
C ILE A 167 -17.66 -30.29 -25.61
N GLU A 168 -17.66 -31.16 -26.61
CA GLU A 168 -16.80 -31.13 -27.80
C GLU A 168 -17.12 -29.96 -28.75
N GLU A 169 -18.32 -29.37 -28.66
CA GLU A 169 -18.77 -28.24 -29.49
C GLU A 169 -18.50 -26.85 -28.89
N LEU A 170 -17.88 -26.77 -27.70
CA LEU A 170 -17.67 -25.50 -27.02
C LEU A 170 -16.53 -24.68 -27.66
N PRO A 171 -16.71 -23.36 -27.81
CA PRO A 171 -15.66 -22.48 -28.34
C PRO A 171 -14.49 -22.39 -27.36
N LYS A 172 -13.27 -22.27 -27.91
CA LYS A 172 -12.02 -22.12 -27.11
C LYS A 172 -11.98 -20.84 -26.26
N SER A 173 -12.73 -19.81 -26.63
CA SER A 173 -12.86 -18.56 -25.87
C SER A 173 -14.20 -17.88 -26.19
N VAL A 174 -14.75 -17.15 -25.22
CA VAL A 174 -15.98 -16.38 -25.38
C VAL A 174 -15.75 -14.98 -24.82
N ASN A 175 -16.10 -13.96 -25.60
CA ASN A 175 -16.16 -12.57 -25.15
C ASN A 175 -17.59 -12.05 -25.35
N TYR A 176 -18.27 -11.71 -24.26
CA TYR A 176 -19.65 -11.20 -24.30
C TYR A 176 -19.71 -9.69 -24.58
N VAL A 177 -18.61 -8.96 -24.37
CA VAL A 177 -18.50 -7.54 -24.72
C VAL A 177 -18.58 -7.37 -26.23
N THR A 178 -17.82 -8.19 -26.99
CA THR A 178 -17.86 -8.15 -28.46
C THR A 178 -19.21 -8.59 -29.04
N LYS A 179 -19.99 -9.34 -28.27
CA LYS A 179 -21.36 -9.74 -28.63
C LYS A 179 -22.40 -8.66 -28.33
N GLY A 180 -22.03 -7.59 -27.61
CA GLY A 180 -22.96 -6.52 -27.19
C GLY A 180 -23.86 -6.89 -26.02
N TRP A 181 -23.48 -7.90 -25.22
CA TRP A 181 -24.29 -8.39 -24.09
C TRP A 181 -23.90 -7.75 -22.75
N VAL A 182 -22.82 -6.98 -22.73
CA VAL A 182 -22.26 -6.34 -21.53
C VAL A 182 -22.48 -4.84 -21.63
N THR A 183 -23.04 -4.24 -20.58
CA THR A 183 -23.18 -2.79 -20.47
C THR A 183 -21.84 -2.13 -20.10
N ASP A 184 -21.78 -0.81 -20.16
CA ASP A 184 -20.61 -0.07 -19.68
C ASP A 184 -20.30 -0.36 -18.21
N VAL A 185 -19.01 -0.26 -17.86
CA VAL A 185 -18.51 -0.47 -16.50
C VAL A 185 -19.07 0.63 -15.60
N LYS A 186 -19.61 0.23 -14.44
CA LYS A 186 -20.16 1.13 -13.42
C LYS A 186 -19.23 1.24 -12.23
N ASP A 187 -19.36 2.34 -11.48
CA ASP A 187 -18.71 2.56 -10.19
C ASP A 187 -19.72 2.33 -9.06
N GLN A 188 -19.38 1.44 -8.12
CA GLN A 188 -20.21 1.12 -6.96
C GLN A 188 -20.11 2.16 -5.84
N MET A 189 -19.08 3.01 -5.87
CA MET A 189 -18.76 3.95 -4.79
C MET A 189 -18.63 3.23 -3.43
N ASN A 190 -18.86 3.96 -2.33
CA ASN A 190 -18.84 3.43 -0.96
C ASN A 190 -20.26 3.00 -0.55
N CYS A 191 -20.61 1.72 -0.75
CA CYS A 191 -21.95 1.17 -0.55
C CYS A 191 -21.93 -0.09 0.34
#